data_AF-A0A443SAU8-F1
#
_entry.id   AF-A0A443SAU8-F1
#
_cell.length_a   1.000
_cell.length_b   1.000
_cell.length_c   1.000
_cell.angle_alpha   90.00
_cell.angle_beta   90.00
_cell.angle_gamma   90.00
#
_symmetry.space_group_name_H-M   'P 1'
#
loop_
_entity.id
_entity.type
_entity.pdbx_description
1 polymer ?
#
loop_
_entity_poly.entity_id
_entity_poly.type
_entity_poly.pdbx_seq_one_letter_code
_entity_poly.pdbx_strand_id
1 'polypeptide(L)' 'LMIFLVCLTDCVLAFHTHGMQGRNFKNNETVQEITDESRNYRLLGSDSVVVLESRPTEELVPPSNLYILAGHENSY' A
#
# COMPACT_ATOMS: atom_id res chain seq x y z
N LEU A 1 5.05 8.54 -13.21
CA LEU A 1 4.62 8.19 -11.83
C LEU A 1 3.40 7.29 -11.96
N MET A 2 3.57 5.97 -11.95
CA MET A 2 2.42 5.06 -11.98
C MET A 2 1.88 4.99 -10.56
N ILE A 3 0.73 5.63 -10.33
CA ILE A 3 0.04 5.59 -9.05
C ILE A 3 -1.12 4.60 -9.21
N PHE A 4 -1.18 3.58 -8.37
CA PHE A 4 -2.39 2.78 -8.22
C PHE A 4 -3.23 3.33 -7.08
N LEU A 5 -4.54 3.37 -7.26
CA LEU A 5 -5.49 3.80 -6.23
C LEU A 5 -6.40 2.63 -5.89
N VAL A 6 -6.57 2.37 -4.59
CA VAL A 6 -7.57 1.44 -4.07
C VAL A 6 -8.52 2.22 -3.17
N CYS A 7 -9.80 2.21 -3.51
CA CYS A 7 -10.84 2.86 -2.73
C CYS A 7 -11.41 1.84 -1.74
N LEU A 8 -11.35 2.16 -0.45
CA LEU A 8 -11.98 1.41 0.63
C LEU A 8 -13.23 2.18 1.10
N THR A 9 -13.93 1.65 2.09
CA THR A 9 -15.19 2.22 2.58
C THR A 9 -15.02 3.66 3.12
N ASP A 10 -13.95 3.90 3.85
CA ASP A 10 -13.71 5.10 4.66
C ASP A 10 -12.40 5.82 4.32
N CYS A 11 -11.56 5.22 3.49
CA CYS A 11 -10.29 5.78 3.03
C CYS A 11 -9.93 5.38 1.59
N VAL A 12 -8.96 6.09 1.02
CA VAL A 12 -8.30 5.74 -0.23
C VAL A 12 -6.84 5.44 0.02
N LEU A 13 -6.33 4.37 -0.60
CA LEU A 13 -4.91 4.02 -0.62
C LEU A 13 -4.30 4.42 -1.96
N ALA A 14 -3.18 5.13 -1.92
CA ALA A 14 -2.39 5.49 -3.08
C ALA A 14 -1.02 4.82 -3.02
N PHE A 15 -0.71 4.01 -4.02
CA PHE A 15 0.55 3.27 -4.15
C PHE A 15 1.48 3.99 -5.12
N HIS A 16 2.74 4.12 -4.74
CA HIS A 16 3.80 4.68 -5.58
C HIS A 16 5.05 3.80 -5.50
N THR A 17 6.07 4.14 -6.28
CA THR A 17 7.29 3.33 -6.40
C THR A 17 7.91 2.98 -5.06
N HIS A 18 8.04 3.94 -4.14
CA HIS A 18 8.70 3.75 -2.85
C HIS A 18 7.74 3.60 -1.67
N GLY A 19 6.50 3.16 -1.92
CA GLY A 19 5.56 2.80 -0.86
C GLY A 19 4.12 3.16 -1.15
N MET A 20 3.42 3.63 -0.13
CA MET A 20 1.99 3.94 -0.20
C MET A 20 1.54 4.93 0.86
N GLN A 21 0.46 5.65 0.60
CA GLN A 21 -0.21 6.49 1.59
C GLN A 21 -1.73 6.26 1.53
N GLY A 22 -2.32 6.02 2.69
CA GLY A 22 -3.75 5.87 2.91
C GLY A 22 -4.32 7.12 3.59
N ARG A 23 -5.41 7.67 3.06
CA ARG A 23 -6.06 8.85 3.62
C ARG A 23 -7.55 8.62 3.81
N ASN A 24 -8.07 8.95 5.00
CA ASN A 24 -9.50 8.85 5.23
C ASN A 24 -10.27 9.97 4.50
N PHE A 25 -11.54 9.72 4.21
CA PHE A 25 -12.39 10.69 3.53
C PHE A 25 -12.94 11.79 4.44
N LYS A 26 -12.96 11.56 5.76
CA LYS A 26 -13.64 12.43 6.72
C LYS A 26 -12.85 13.70 7.02
N ASN A 27 -11.56 13.58 7.29
CA ASN A 27 -10.70 14.68 7.71
C ASN A 27 -9.37 14.72 6.94
N ASN A 28 -9.19 13.86 5.92
CA ASN A 28 -7.96 13.76 5.12
C ASN A 28 -6.71 13.35 5.93
N GLU A 29 -6.91 12.77 7.11
CA GLU A 29 -5.85 12.22 7.94
C GLU A 29 -5.20 11.02 7.25
N THR A 30 -3.88 10.97 7.33
CA THR A 30 -3.10 9.82 6.88
C THR A 30 -3.31 8.67 7.87
N VAL A 31 -4.06 7.65 7.44
CA VAL A 31 -4.37 6.46 8.25
C VAL A 31 -3.35 5.34 8.07
N GLN A 32 -2.57 5.39 6.99
CA GLN A 32 -1.55 4.40 6.69
C GLN A 32 -0.45 5.02 5.84
N GLU A 33 0.81 4.70 6.14
CA GLU A 33 1.94 5.22 5.37
C GLU A 33 3.06 4.19 5.35
N ILE A 34 3.61 3.96 4.16
CA ILE A 34 4.85 3.25 3.93
C ILE A 34 5.68 4.14 3.02
N THR A 35 6.88 4.49 3.47
CA THR A 35 7.84 5.27 2.68
C THR A 35 9.22 4.66 2.87
N ASP A 36 9.74 4.05 1.82
CA ASP A 36 11.06 3.40 1.83
C ASP A 36 11.67 3.43 0.43
N GLU A 37 12.60 4.37 0.23
CA GLU A 37 13.32 4.58 -1.04
C GLU A 37 14.25 3.41 -1.40
N SER A 38 14.59 2.53 -0.46
CA SER A 38 15.43 1.36 -0.75
C SER A 38 14.65 0.23 -1.45
N ARG A 39 13.32 0.36 -1.56
CA ARG A 39 12.43 -0.68 -2.06
C ARG A 39 11.43 -0.16 -3.07
N ASN A 40 11.20 -0.97 -4.10
CA ASN A 40 10.10 -0.81 -5.02
C ASN A 40 8.87 -1.57 -4.52
N TYR A 41 7.74 -0.85 -4.40
CA TYR A 41 6.46 -1.39 -4.00
C TYR A 41 5.52 -1.55 -5.20
N ARG A 42 4.77 -2.65 -5.21
CA ARG A 42 3.82 -2.97 -6.26
C ARG A 42 2.55 -3.58 -5.68
N LEU A 43 1.40 -3.05 -6.08
CA LEU A 43 0.11 -3.66 -5.78
C LEU A 43 -0.04 -4.95 -6.58
N LEU A 44 -0.29 -6.07 -5.90
CA LEU A 44 -0.53 -7.37 -6.53
C LEU A 44 -2.02 -7.68 -6.71
N GLY A 45 -2.87 -7.19 -5.79
CA GLY A 45 -4.31 -7.41 -5.84
C GLY A 45 -5.04 -6.64 -4.74
N SER A 46 -6.33 -6.39 -4.95
CA SER A 46 -7.17 -5.59 -4.04
C SER A 46 -8.63 -6.05 -3.92
N ASP A 47 -9.01 -7.18 -4.52
CA ASP A 47 -10.43 -7.57 -4.62
C ASP A 47 -11.05 -7.99 -3.28
N SER A 48 -10.32 -8.75 -2.47
CA SER A 48 -10.76 -9.18 -1.13
C SER A 48 -9.83 -8.70 -0.02
N VAL A 49 -8.53 -8.66 -0.33
CA VAL A 49 -7.48 -8.14 0.54
C VAL A 49 -6.51 -7.36 -0.33
N VAL A 50 -5.98 -6.28 0.22
CA VAL A 50 -4.97 -5.49 -0.45
C VAL A 50 -3.61 -6.12 -0.19
N VAL A 51 -2.97 -6.59 -1.25
CA VAL A 51 -1.67 -7.26 -1.19
C VAL A 51 -0.63 -6.43 -1.92
N LEU A 52 0.45 -6.10 -1.21
CA LEU A 52 1.62 -5.44 -1.79
C LEU A 52 2.80 -6.40 -1.81
N GLU A 53 3.62 -6.20 -2.83
CA GLU A 53 4.97 -6.71 -2.89
C GLU A 53 5.96 -5.58 -2.65
N SER A 54 7.04 -5.84 -1.92
CA SER A 54 8.24 -4.99 -1.92
C SER A 54 9.48 -5.76 -2.36
N ARG A 55 10.33 -5.09 -3.15
CA ARG A 55 11.60 -5.62 -3.64
C ARG A 55 12.70 -4.59 -3.47
N PRO A 56 13.90 -4.97 -3.01
CA PRO A 56 15.07 -4.07 -3.03
C PRO A 56 15.31 -3.46 -4.40
N THR A 57 15.66 -2.17 -4.44
CA THR A 57 15.86 -1.43 -5.70
C THR A 57 17.15 -1.81 -6.43
N GLU A 58 18.19 -2.23 -5.71
CA GLU A 58 19.56 -2.41 -6.26
C GLU A 58 19.97 -3.87 -6.46
N GLU A 59 19.12 -4.85 -6.14
CA GLU A 59 19.46 -6.28 -6.28
C GLU A 59 19.04 -6.84 -7.65
N LEU A 60 19.93 -7.62 -8.29
CA LEU A 60 19.69 -8.23 -9.61
C LEU A 60 18.61 -9.31 -9.60
N VAL A 61 18.48 -10.04 -8.48
CA VAL A 61 17.45 -11.06 -8.24
C VAL A 61 16.82 -10.80 -6.87
N PRO A 62 16.04 -9.71 -6.76
CA PRO A 62 15.60 -9.21 -5.47
C PRO A 62 14.62 -10.20 -4.81
N PRO A 63 14.81 -10.54 -3.52
CA PRO A 63 13.79 -11.27 -2.78
C PRO A 63 12.51 -10.41 -2.70
N SER A 64 11.37 -11.07 -2.73
CA SER A 64 10.05 -10.42 -2.68
C SER A 64 9.42 -10.60 -1.32
N ASN A 65 9.11 -9.48 -0.66
CA ASN A 65 8.33 -9.48 0.57
C ASN A 65 6.86 -9.20 0.24
N LEU A 66 5.95 -9.90 0.91
CA LEU A 66 4.52 -9.70 0.76
C LEU A 66 3.93 -9.03 2.00
N TYR A 67 3.05 -8.07 1.78
CA TYR A 67 2.32 -7.34 2.81
C TYR A 67 0.85 -7.48 2.54
N ILE A 68 0.08 -7.78 3.57
CA ILE A 68 -1.38 -7.78 3.54
C ILE A 68 -1.82 -6.58 4.35
N LEU A 69 -2.50 -5.62 3.72
CA LEU A 69 -3.10 -4.49 4.43
C LEU A 69 -4.48 -4.94 4.88
N ALA A 70 -4.61 -5.24 6.17
CA ALA A 70 -5.88 -5.47 6.82
C ALA A 70 -6.47 -4.13 7.26
N GLY A 71 -7.76 -3.90 6.98
CA GLY A 71 -8.51 -2.81 7.60
C GLY A 71 -8.76 -3.10 9.09
N HIS A 72 -9.04 -2.06 9.88
CA HIS A 72 -9.64 -2.27 11.19
C HIS A 72 -11.08 -2.72 10.94
N GLU A 73 -11.38 -4.00 11.20
CA GLU A 73 -12.77 -4.42 11.32
C GLU A 73 -13.30 -3.66 12.54
N ASN A 74 -14.23 -2.72 12.34
CA ASN A 74 -14.93 -2.10 13.46
C ASN A 74 -15.59 -3.26 14.22
N SER A 75 -14.98 -3.66 15.34
CA SER A 75 -15.54 -4.63 16.27
C SER A 75 -16.73 -3.93 16.92
N TYR A 76 -17.90 -4.03 16.28
CA TYR A 76 -19.18 -3.67 16.88
C TYR A 76 -19.70 -4.82 17.71
#